data_AF-A0A151TWI2-F1
#
_entry.id   AF-A0A151TWI2-F1
#
_cell.length_a   1.000
_cell.length_b   1.000
_cell.length_c   1.000
_cell.angle_alpha   90.00
_cell.angle_beta   90.00
_cell.angle_gamma   90.00
#
_symmetry.space_group_name_H-M   'P 1'
#
loop_
_entity.id
_entity.type
_entity.pdbx_description
1 polymer ?
#
loop_
_entity_poly.entity_id
_entity_poly.type
_entity_poly.pdbx_seq_one_letter_code
_entity_poly.pdbx_strand_id
1 'polypeptide(L)'
;MVVNRISPDVVTYNSLIYGFCIMGQLKEAFDLFKDMVLKHINPTNYTFNVLVDGLCKEGKVKEAKDIDIFNTMANRGVTPDVRSYTVMINGLCKIKMADEAMNFFIGCLIKHFNETERGSKKNLIESKSNFKNLKLLEFLK
;
A
#
# COMPACT_ATOMS: atom_id res chain seq x y z
N MET A 1 -40.38 5.72 12.78
CA MET A 1 -39.23 6.26 12.04
C MET A 1 -38.28 5.11 11.76
N VAL A 2 -38.18 4.67 10.51
CA VAL A 2 -37.21 3.64 10.12
C VAL A 2 -35.86 4.33 10.09
N VAL A 3 -35.08 4.19 11.17
CA VAL A 3 -33.66 4.53 11.13
C VAL A 3 -33.03 3.46 10.25
N ASN A 4 -32.76 3.80 8.98
CA ASN A 4 -31.85 3.00 8.18
C ASN A 4 -30.54 2.92 8.96
N ARG A 5 -30.21 1.73 9.48
CA ARG A 5 -28.94 1.48 10.15
C ARG A 5 -27.85 1.45 9.09
N ILE A 6 -27.45 2.63 8.62
CA ILE A 6 -26.30 2.80 7.73
C ILE A 6 -25.07 2.51 8.58
N SER A 7 -24.44 1.37 8.34
CA SER A 7 -23.17 1.04 8.98
C SER A 7 -22.05 1.82 8.29
N PRO A 8 -21.14 2.45 9.05
CA PRO A 8 -19.94 3.05 8.47
C PRO A 8 -19.17 2.03 7.64
N ASP A 9 -18.73 2.45 6.45
CA ASP A 9 -17.93 1.66 5.53
C ASP A 9 -16.51 2.21 5.40
N VAL A 10 -15.69 1.58 4.56
CA VAL A 10 -14.29 2.01 4.33
C VAL A 10 -14.17 3.47 3.90
N VAL A 11 -15.12 3.96 3.10
CA VAL A 11 -15.12 5.36 2.64
C VAL A 11 -15.36 6.28 3.83
N THR A 12 -16.34 5.96 4.68
CA THR A 12 -16.68 6.72 5.88
C THR A 12 -15.48 6.85 6.82
N TYR A 13 -14.79 5.74 7.13
CA TYR A 13 -13.59 5.78 7.97
C TYR A 13 -12.47 6.59 7.31
N ASN A 14 -12.19 6.35 6.03
CA ASN A 14 -11.13 7.05 5.31
C ASN A 14 -11.34 8.56 5.30
N SER A 15 -12.57 9.02 5.11
CA SER A 15 -12.92 10.44 5.17
C SER A 15 -12.68 11.04 6.55
N LEU A 16 -13.11 10.36 7.62
CA LEU A 16 -12.90 10.84 8.98
C LEU A 16 -11.42 10.85 9.38
N ILE A 17 -10.70 9.74 9.12
CA ILE A 17 -9.26 9.63 9.37
C ILE A 17 -8.51 10.74 8.65
N TYR A 18 -8.84 11.01 7.38
CA TYR A 18 -8.24 12.10 6.61
C TYR A 18 -8.51 13.48 7.23
N GLY A 19 -9.76 13.74 7.63
CA GLY A 19 -10.14 14.97 8.32
C GLY A 19 -9.32 15.20 9.59
N PHE A 20 -9.22 14.18 10.45
CA PHE A 20 -8.43 14.26 11.68
C PHE A 20 -6.93 14.45 11.41
N CYS A 21 -6.37 13.79 10.39
CA CYS A 21 -4.98 14.03 9.96
C CYS A 21 -4.73 15.47 9.51
N ILE A 22 -5.67 16.10 8.78
CA ILE A 22 -5.53 17.52 8.37
C ILE A 22 -5.53 18.45 9.59
N MET A 23 -6.32 18.12 10.60
CA MET A 23 -6.42 18.91 11.84
C MET A 23 -5.26 18.67 12.81
N GLY A 24 -4.28 17.83 12.47
CA GLY A 24 -3.19 17.43 13.36
C GLY A 24 -3.63 16.52 14.52
N GLN A 25 -4.89 16.09 14.52
CA GLN A 25 -5.52 15.25 15.54
C GLN A 25 -5.21 13.77 15.29
N LEU A 26 -3.92 13.44 15.34
CA LEU A 26 -3.43 12.11 14.97
C LEU A 26 -3.93 11.01 15.91
N LYS A 27 -4.13 11.31 17.19
CA LYS A 27 -4.64 10.32 18.15
C LYS A 27 -6.02 9.82 17.72
N GLU A 28 -6.92 10.74 17.40
CA GLU A 28 -8.27 10.48 16.93
C GLU A 28 -8.26 9.73 15.60
N ALA A 29 -7.36 10.10 14.68
CA ALA A 29 -7.16 9.39 13.41
C ALA A 29 -6.75 7.92 13.62
N PHE A 30 -5.80 7.65 14.53
CA PHE A 30 -5.36 6.30 14.85
C PHE A 30 -6.39 5.49 15.64
N ASP A 31 -7.18 6.13 16.50
CA ASP A 31 -8.26 5.45 17.23
C ASP A 31 -9.40 5.04 16.28
N LEU A 32 -9.72 5.86 15.27
CA LEU A 32 -10.63 5.48 14.19
C LEU A 32 -10.07 4.35 13.32
N PHE A 33 -8.77 4.36 13.02
CA PHE A 33 -8.12 3.24 12.33
C PHE A 33 -8.25 1.94 13.14
N LYS A 34 -8.04 1.97 14.46
CA LYS A 34 -8.23 0.79 15.32
C LYS A 34 -9.68 0.32 15.32
N ASP A 35 -10.65 1.25 15.42
CA ASP A 35 -12.08 0.92 15.39
C ASP A 35 -12.50 0.28 14.05
N MET A 36 -12.00 0.81 12.93
CA MET A 36 -12.19 0.24 11.59
C MET A 36 -11.74 -1.23 11.55
N VAL A 37 -10.55 -1.52 12.10
CA VAL A 37 -9.98 -2.87 12.17
C VAL A 37 -10.81 -3.78 13.09
N LEU A 38 -11.21 -3.30 14.26
CA LEU A 38 -12.01 -4.05 15.23
C LEU A 38 -13.39 -4.42 14.66
N LYS A 39 -13.93 -3.59 13.75
CA LYS A 39 -15.17 -3.85 13.03
C LYS A 39 -14.99 -4.68 11.76
N HIS A 40 -13.80 -5.25 11.54
CA HIS A 40 -13.46 -6.05 10.37
C HIS A 40 -13.63 -5.33 9.03
N ILE A 41 -13.53 -3.99 9.03
CA ILE A 41 -13.51 -3.20 7.80
C ILE A 41 -12.05 -3.10 7.38
N ASN A 42 -11.73 -3.66 6.21
CA ASN A 42 -10.34 -3.77 5.77
C ASN A 42 -9.76 -2.41 5.37
N PRO A 43 -8.68 -1.95 6.01
CA PRO A 43 -7.95 -0.77 5.57
C PRO A 43 -7.41 -0.95 4.16
N THR A 44 -7.40 0.12 3.38
CA THR A 44 -6.84 0.13 2.02
C THR A 44 -5.49 0.84 1.99
N ASN A 45 -4.80 0.73 0.87
CA ASN A 45 -3.63 1.55 0.54
C ASN A 45 -3.89 3.05 0.77
N TYR A 46 -5.10 3.54 0.49
CA TYR A 46 -5.47 4.92 0.81
C TYR A 46 -5.45 5.20 2.31
N THR A 47 -6.03 4.33 3.14
CA THR A 47 -6.06 4.48 4.61
C THR A 47 -4.65 4.66 5.17
N PHE A 48 -3.72 3.79 4.78
CA PHE A 48 -2.33 3.86 5.23
C PHE A 48 -1.63 5.13 4.72
N ASN A 49 -1.82 5.48 3.44
CA ASN A 49 -1.20 6.67 2.86
C ASN A 49 -1.63 7.95 3.58
N VAL A 50 -2.90 8.04 4.02
CA VAL A 50 -3.41 9.18 4.79
C VAL A 50 -2.77 9.27 6.17
N LEU A 51 -2.63 8.15 6.89
CA LEU A 51 -2.02 8.13 8.22
C LEU A 51 -0.54 8.51 8.16
N VAL A 52 0.20 7.98 7.18
CA VAL A 52 1.62 8.32 6.99
C VAL A 52 1.77 9.79 6.60
N ASP A 53 0.96 10.31 5.69
CA ASP A 53 1.00 11.72 5.31
C ASP A 53 0.73 12.65 6.51
N GLY A 54 -0.26 12.29 7.35
CA GLY A 54 -0.55 12.99 8.59
C GLY A 54 0.65 13.00 9.55
N LEU A 55 1.24 11.84 9.82
CA LEU A 55 2.45 11.73 10.66
C LEU A 55 3.61 12.56 10.10
N CYS A 56 3.85 12.50 8.80
CA CYS A 56 4.92 13.25 8.13
C CYS A 56 4.71 14.77 8.23
N LYS A 57 3.46 15.25 8.14
CA LYS A 57 3.12 16.67 8.27
C LYS A 57 3.32 17.20 9.69
N GLU A 58 3.05 16.38 10.69
CA GLU A 58 3.30 16.71 12.11
C GLU A 58 4.78 16.51 12.53
N GLY A 59 5.68 16.21 11.59
CA GLY A 59 7.10 15.98 11.87
C GLY A 59 7.39 14.64 12.56
N LYS A 60 6.39 13.76 12.67
CA LYS A 60 6.45 12.44 13.33
C LYS A 60 6.85 11.31 12.38
N VAL A 61 7.78 11.60 11.47
CA VAL A 61 8.24 10.62 10.47
C VAL A 61 8.89 9.39 11.12
N LYS A 62 9.51 9.54 12.29
CA LYS A 62 10.02 8.41 13.09
C LYS A 62 8.89 7.48 13.53
N GLU A 63 7.78 8.01 14.04
CA GLU A 63 6.61 7.21 14.38
C GLU A 63 6.03 6.50 13.14
N ALA A 64 6.02 7.16 11.97
CA ALA A 64 5.60 6.55 10.71
C ALA A 64 6.49 5.36 10.29
N LYS A 65 7.78 5.43 10.61
CA LYS A 65 8.76 4.35 10.41
C LYS A 65 8.59 3.24 11.44
N ASP A 66 8.41 3.59 12.72
CA ASP A 66 8.29 2.64 13.84
C ASP A 66 7.02 1.79 13.76
N ILE A 67 5.94 2.34 13.20
CA ILE A 67 4.70 1.60 12.91
C ILE A 67 4.90 0.54 11.81
N ASP A 68 6.03 0.61 11.09
CA ASP A 68 6.38 -0.27 9.98
C ASP A 68 5.19 -0.46 9.04
N ILE A 69 4.74 0.67 8.49
CA ILE A 69 3.51 0.73 7.70
C ILE A 69 3.53 -0.30 6.56
N PHE A 70 4.70 -0.55 5.97
CA PHE A 70 4.88 -1.49 4.87
C PHE A 70 4.70 -2.94 5.33
N ASN A 71 5.23 -3.34 6.47
CA ASN A 71 4.98 -4.68 7.03
C ASN A 71 3.54 -4.80 7.54
N THR A 72 2.96 -3.74 8.11
CA THR A 72 1.54 -3.73 8.51
C THR A 72 0.62 -3.93 7.30
N MET A 73 0.91 -3.27 6.17
CA MET A 73 0.21 -3.46 4.90
C MET A 73 0.37 -4.89 4.39
N ALA A 74 1.61 -5.41 4.36
CA ALA A 74 1.90 -6.77 3.90
C ALA A 74 1.21 -7.86 4.75
N ASN A 75 1.23 -7.73 6.08
CA ASN A 75 0.55 -8.64 7.01
C ASN A 75 -0.97 -8.64 6.84
N ARG A 76 -1.53 -7.59 6.24
CA ARG A 76 -2.95 -7.46 5.91
C ARG A 76 -3.28 -7.79 4.47
N GLY A 77 -2.30 -8.26 3.69
CA GLY A 77 -2.46 -8.56 2.27
C GLY A 77 -2.65 -7.31 1.39
N VAL A 78 -2.30 -6.12 1.90
CA VAL A 78 -2.35 -4.86 1.16
C VAL A 78 -0.98 -4.60 0.55
N THR A 79 -0.91 -4.53 -0.78
CA THR A 79 0.34 -4.21 -1.47
C THR A 79 0.58 -2.69 -1.46
N PRO A 80 1.73 -2.21 -0.96
CA PRO A 80 2.11 -0.81 -1.05
C PRO A 80 2.25 -0.37 -2.51
N ASP A 81 1.66 0.79 -2.85
CA ASP A 81 1.70 1.34 -4.21
C ASP A 81 2.73 2.48 -4.32
N VAL A 82 2.91 3.02 -5.52
CA VAL A 82 3.82 4.14 -5.79
C VAL A 82 3.53 5.33 -4.86
N ARG A 83 2.27 5.57 -4.53
CA ARG A 83 1.87 6.65 -3.62
C ARG A 83 2.33 6.38 -2.19
N SER A 84 2.25 5.14 -1.70
CA SER A 84 2.78 4.75 -0.38
C SER A 84 4.26 5.07 -0.24
N TYR A 85 5.08 4.71 -1.23
CA TYR A 85 6.50 5.06 -1.23
C TYR A 85 6.73 6.57 -1.36
N THR A 86 5.96 7.26 -2.21
CA THR A 86 6.09 8.70 -2.44
C THR A 86 5.84 9.49 -1.15
N VAL A 87 4.81 9.14 -0.37
CA VAL A 87 4.50 9.81 0.90
C VAL A 87 5.63 9.62 1.91
N MET A 88 6.18 8.41 2.04
CA MET A 88 7.29 8.13 2.94
C MET A 88 8.58 8.86 2.54
N ILE A 89 8.94 8.82 1.25
CA ILE A 89 10.11 9.51 0.70
C ILE A 89 10.00 11.02 0.95
N ASN A 90 8.84 11.62 0.67
CA ASN A 90 8.60 13.04 0.92
C ASN A 90 8.74 13.39 2.40
N GLY A 91 8.19 12.54 3.29
CA GLY A 91 8.36 12.69 4.75
C GLY A 91 9.82 12.67 5.19
N LEU A 92 10.58 11.68 4.75
CA LEU A 92 12.01 11.53 5.07
C LEU A 92 12.85 12.71 4.55
N CYS A 93 12.57 13.19 3.33
CA CYS A 93 13.21 14.38 2.78
C CYS A 93 12.95 15.63 3.64
N LYS A 94 11.72 15.81 4.15
CA LYS A 94 11.35 16.96 5.01
C LYS A 94 12.11 16.99 6.34
N ILE A 95 12.45 15.83 6.88
CA ILE A 95 13.23 15.73 8.13
C ILE A 95 14.74 15.55 7.89
N LYS A 96 15.22 15.83 6.67
CA LYS A 96 16.63 15.76 6.26
C LYS A 96 17.27 14.38 6.40
N MET A 97 16.48 13.30 6.31
CA MET A 97 16.97 11.92 6.31
C MET A 97 17.11 11.40 4.87
N ALA A 98 18.00 12.03 4.10
CA ALA A 98 18.14 11.80 2.66
C ALA A 98 18.60 10.37 2.31
N ASP A 99 19.52 9.79 3.08
CA ASP A 99 20.01 8.43 2.85
C ASP A 99 18.89 7.39 2.96
N GLU A 100 17.99 7.59 3.94
CA GLU A 100 16.84 6.71 4.13
C GLU A 100 15.81 6.88 3.03
N ALA A 101 15.56 8.11 2.59
CA ALA A 101 14.70 8.40 1.45
C ALA A 101 15.23 7.72 0.17
N MET A 102 16.54 7.75 -0.04
CA MET A 102 17.20 7.08 -1.17
C MET A 102 17.06 5.55 -1.08
N ASN A 103 17.21 4.97 0.11
CA ASN A 103 17.01 3.53 0.32
C ASN A 103 15.57 3.10 -0.02
N PHE A 104 14.56 3.88 0.38
CA PHE A 104 13.17 3.62 -0.01
C PHE A 104 12.95 3.75 -1.52
N PHE A 105 13.57 4.74 -2.16
CA PHE A 105 13.49 4.93 -3.61
C PHE A 105 14.09 3.76 -4.38
N ILE A 106 15.31 3.33 -4.02
CA ILE A 106 15.98 2.16 -4.62
C ILE A 106 15.15 0.90 -4.41
N GLY A 107 14.63 0.68 -3.20
CA GLY A 107 13.78 -0.48 -2.89
C GLY A 107 12.50 -0.52 -3.74
N CYS A 108 11.88 0.63 -3.99
CA CYS A 108 10.72 0.76 -4.88
C CYS A 108 11.06 0.38 -6.33
N LEU A 109 12.20 0.85 -6.85
CA LEU A 109 12.65 0.53 -8.21
C LEU A 109 12.94 -0.96 -8.40
N ILE A 110 13.62 -1.58 -7.44
CA ILE A 110 13.93 -3.01 -7.48
C ILE A 110 12.64 -3.84 -7.48
N LYS A 111 11.67 -3.50 -6.64
CA LYS A 111 10.37 -4.19 -6.62
C LYS A 111 9.64 -4.06 -7.96
N HIS A 112 9.55 -2.84 -8.49
CA HIS A 112 8.90 -2.59 -9.78
C HIS A 112 9.58 -3.35 -10.93
N PHE A 113 10.92 -3.36 -10.95
CA PHE A 113 11.69 -4.12 -11.94
C PHE A 113 11.43 -5.63 -11.83
N ASN A 114 11.45 -6.19 -10.62
CA ASN A 114 11.16 -7.59 -10.38
C ASN A 114 9.73 -7.99 -10.78
N GLU A 115 8.73 -7.14 -10.54
CA GLU A 115 7.34 -7.37 -10.97
C GLU A 115 7.21 -7.35 -12.50
N THR A 116 7.92 -6.42 -13.16
CA THR A 116 7.97 -6.32 -14.62
C THR A 116 8.59 -7.58 -15.25
N GLU A 117 9.75 -8.02 -14.74
CA GLU A 117 10.40 -9.25 -15.22
C GLU A 117 9.58 -10.51 -14.96
N ARG A 118 8.87 -10.58 -13.82
CA ARG A 118 7.99 -11.71 -13.49
C ARG A 118 6.79 -11.79 -14.44
N GLY A 119 6.25 -10.65 -14.86
CA GLY A 119 5.25 -10.55 -15.93
C GLY A 119 5.78 -11.05 -17.27
N SER A 120 6.99 -10.63 -17.67
CA SER A 120 7.63 -11.09 -18.90
C SER A 120 7.93 -12.60 -18.89
N LYS A 121 8.38 -13.17 -17.76
CA LYS A 121 8.62 -14.62 -17.62
C LYS A 121 7.31 -15.42 -17.60
N LYS A 122 6.23 -14.92 -16.97
CA LYS A 122 4.89 -15.55 -17.03
C LYS A 122 4.37 -15.64 -18.47
N ASN A 123 4.47 -14.54 -19.23
CA ASN A 123 4.07 -14.52 -20.64
C ASN A 123 4.92 -15.48 -21.51
N LEU A 124 6.19 -15.69 -21.17
CA LEU A 124 7.06 -16.65 -21.85
C LEU A 124 6.72 -18.12 -21.52
N ILE A 125 6.24 -18.39 -20.31
CA ILE A 125 5.82 -19.74 -19.87
C ILE A 125 4.43 -20.08 -20.43
N GLU A 126 3.51 -19.12 -20.46
CA GLU A 126 2.19 -19.27 -21.10
C GLU A 126 2.31 -19.41 -22.63
N SER A 127 3.23 -18.68 -23.27
CA SER A 127 3.50 -18.88 -24.71
C SER A 127 4.14 -20.24 -25.00
N LYS A 128 5.09 -20.71 -24.17
CA LYS A 128 5.67 -22.07 -24.31
C LYS A 128 4.67 -23.19 -24.05
N SER A 129 3.68 -22.98 -23.18
CA SER A 129 2.60 -23.96 -22.95
C SER A 129 1.63 -24.04 -24.14
N ASN A 130 1.39 -22.92 -24.84
CA ASN A 130 0.61 -22.91 -26.10
C ASN A 130 1.38 -23.50 -27.30
N PHE A 131 2.70 -23.36 -27.35
CA PHE A 131 3.52 -23.94 -28.43
C PHE A 131 3.72 -25.45 -28.35
N LYS A 132 3.51 -26.08 -27.18
CA LYS A 132 3.54 -27.55 -27.05
C LYS A 132 2.31 -28.25 -27.64
N ASN A 133 1.25 -27.51 -27.99
CA ASN A 133 0.03 -28.06 -28.60
C ASN A 133 -0.04 -27.92 -30.12
N LEU A 134 1.02 -27.48 -30.82
CA LEU A 134 0.94 -27.26 -32.28
C LEU A 134 1.99 -27.89 -33.20
N LYS A 135 3.00 -28.65 -32.74
CA LYS A 135 3.91 -29.41 -33.65
C LYS A 135 4.56 -30.65 -33.01
N LEU A 136 3.80 -31.71 -32.78
CA LEU A 136 4.41 -33.03 -32.50
C LEU A 136 3.60 -34.24 -32.98
N LEU A 137 2.92 -34.12 -34.14
CA LEU A 137 2.30 -35.25 -34.86
C LEU A 137 2.44 -35.12 -36.40
N GLU A 138 3.59 -34.68 -36.92
CA GLU A 138 3.91 -34.82 -38.36
C GLU A 138 5.32 -35.41 -38.63
N PHE A 139 5.95 -36.04 -37.63
CA PHE A 139 7.18 -36.83 -37.84
C PHE A 139 6.98 -38.33 -37.56
N LEU A 140 5.82 -38.86 -37.93
CA LEU A 140 5.64 -40.30 -38.18
C LEU A 140 5.11 -40.53 -39.60
N LYS A 141 5.92 -40.18 -40.60
CA LYS A 141 6.36 -41.04 -41.73
C LYS A 141 7.32 -40.28 -42.63
#